data_AF-A0A2W4IAY2-F1
#
_entry.id   AF-A0A2W4IAY2-F1
#
_cell.length_a   1.000
_cell.length_b   1.000
_cell.length_c   1.000
_cell.angle_alpha   90.00
_cell.angle_beta   90.00
_cell.angle_gamma   90.00
#
_symmetry.space_group_name_H-M   'P 1'
#
loop_
_entity.id
_entity.type
_entity.pdbx_description
1 polymer ?
#
loop_
_entity_poly.entity_id
_entity_poly.type
_entity_poly.pdbx_seq_one_letter_code
_entity_poly.pdbx_strand_id
1 'polypeptide(L)'
;MSDKEIDDIILSDGSHIPRLEEVLEFAKEKRVIILIEPKIHGKEKNLYQKVVDLINKYDIHKFVKVHSLSLKTVLEIDKLDPKIEVGYTIFGGVGDLSLIPVDFFSIQETAMKSSLVKRVHLSGRKIYIWTLNETENLKKYLFMGIDGIITDELELLEKDVKKLKQDLINKPQYYIDFFGIKLFIPST
;
A
#
# COMPACT_ATOMS: atom_id res chain seq x y z
N MET A 1 3.96 27.12 7.46
CA MET A 1 4.19 27.71 6.15
C MET A 1 2.84 28.04 5.53
N SER A 2 2.73 29.20 4.89
CA SER A 2 1.61 29.56 4.04
C SER A 2 1.71 28.85 2.69
N ASP A 3 0.63 28.84 1.92
CA ASP A 3 0.64 28.26 0.58
C ASP A 3 1.68 28.92 -0.32
N LYS A 4 1.79 30.25 -0.27
CA LYS A 4 2.80 30.99 -1.03
C LYS A 4 4.23 30.60 -0.67
N GLU A 5 4.52 30.41 0.62
CA GLU A 5 5.85 29.96 1.07
C GLU A 5 6.17 28.54 0.58
N ILE A 6 5.16 27.70 0.34
CA ILE A 6 5.35 26.37 -0.24
C ILE A 6 5.60 26.48 -1.75
N ASP A 7 4.87 27.35 -2.45
CA ASP A 7 5.01 27.56 -3.90
C ASP A 7 6.39 28.12 -4.27
N ASP A 8 7.01 28.88 -3.37
CA ASP A 8 8.36 29.43 -3.56
C ASP A 8 9.48 28.39 -3.33
N ILE A 9 9.17 27.17 -2.84
CA ILE A 9 10.17 26.09 -2.69
C ILE A 9 10.40 25.39 -4.03
N ILE A 10 11.64 25.44 -4.48
CA ILE A 10 12.14 24.69 -5.63
C ILE A 10 12.96 23.47 -5.15
N LEU A 11 12.59 22.30 -5.64
CA LEU A 11 13.27 21.04 -5.38
C LEU A 11 14.60 20.96 -6.13
N SER A 12 15.46 19.99 -5.76
CA SER A 12 16.81 19.85 -6.32
C SER A 12 16.85 19.61 -7.83
N ASP A 13 15.76 19.11 -8.42
CA ASP A 13 15.60 18.88 -9.85
C ASP A 13 14.95 20.07 -10.60
N GLY A 14 14.69 21.18 -9.90
CA GLY A 14 14.07 22.38 -10.45
C GLY A 14 12.54 22.37 -10.46
N SER A 15 11.89 21.30 -10.00
CA SER A 15 10.43 21.23 -9.86
C SER A 15 9.92 21.92 -8.58
N HIS A 16 8.61 22.16 -8.49
CA HIS A 16 7.95 22.67 -7.28
C HIS A 16 7.39 21.52 -6.42
N ILE A 17 7.04 21.79 -5.17
CA ILE A 17 6.30 20.83 -4.34
C ILE A 17 4.88 20.69 -4.88
N PRO A 18 4.44 19.50 -5.33
CA PRO A 18 3.12 19.35 -5.92
C PRO A 18 2.03 19.48 -4.86
N ARG A 19 0.91 20.09 -5.23
CA ARG A 19 -0.34 20.04 -4.47
C ARG A 19 -0.97 18.66 -4.63
N LEU A 20 -1.71 18.21 -3.61
CA LEU A 20 -2.43 16.95 -3.72
C LEU A 20 -3.39 16.94 -4.92
N GLU A 21 -4.05 18.06 -5.20
CA GLU A 21 -4.95 18.22 -6.35
C GLU A 21 -4.25 17.89 -7.68
N GLU A 22 -3.03 18.40 -7.90
CA GLU A 22 -2.23 18.12 -9.11
C GLU A 22 -1.93 16.61 -9.24
N VAL A 23 -1.60 15.96 -8.11
CA VAL A 23 -1.33 14.52 -8.07
C VAL A 23 -2.59 13.70 -8.36
N LEU A 24 -3.74 14.10 -7.80
CA LEU A 24 -5.02 13.43 -8.02
C LEU A 24 -5.50 13.54 -9.48
N GLU A 25 -5.35 14.71 -10.08
CA GLU A 25 -5.64 14.93 -11.51
C GLU A 25 -4.75 14.05 -12.39
N PHE A 26 -3.44 14.04 -12.11
CA PHE A 26 -2.48 13.19 -12.82
C PHE A 26 -2.85 11.70 -12.72
N ALA A 27 -3.19 11.22 -11.53
CA ALA A 27 -3.55 9.81 -11.35
C ALA A 27 -4.83 9.42 -12.09
N LYS A 28 -5.83 10.31 -12.14
CA LYS A 28 -7.05 10.10 -12.93
C LYS A 28 -6.73 10.03 -14.42
N GLU A 29 -5.90 10.95 -14.93
CA GLU A 29 -5.49 10.98 -16.34
C GLU A 29 -4.70 9.74 -16.73
N LYS A 30 -3.70 9.36 -15.92
CA LYS A 30 -2.80 8.23 -16.18
C LYS A 30 -3.36 6.88 -15.74
N ARG A 31 -4.52 6.86 -15.08
CA ARG A 31 -5.14 5.65 -14.50
C ARG A 31 -4.22 4.91 -13.54
N VAL A 32 -3.49 5.66 -12.73
CA VAL A 32 -2.62 5.13 -11.68
C VAL A 32 -3.38 5.19 -10.36
N ILE A 33 -3.30 4.12 -9.56
CA ILE A 33 -3.84 4.12 -8.21
C ILE A 33 -2.82 4.80 -7.29
N ILE A 34 -3.24 5.81 -6.54
CA ILE A 34 -2.41 6.46 -5.51
C ILE A 34 -2.73 5.86 -4.15
N LEU A 35 -1.68 5.62 -3.37
CA LEU A 35 -1.78 5.33 -1.94
C LEU A 35 -1.39 6.60 -1.15
N ILE A 36 -2.39 7.27 -0.58
CA ILE A 36 -2.20 8.52 0.17
C ILE A 36 -1.94 8.18 1.64
N GLU A 37 -0.90 8.79 2.22
CA GLU A 37 -0.63 8.71 3.66
C GLU A 37 -0.78 10.08 4.35
N PRO A 38 -1.94 10.40 4.93
CA PRO A 38 -2.09 11.62 5.70
C PRO A 38 -1.21 11.56 6.96
N LYS A 39 -0.22 12.45 7.03
CA LYS A 39 0.69 12.59 8.18
C LYS A 39 0.07 13.52 9.22
N ILE A 40 0.10 13.11 10.49
CA ILE A 40 -0.46 13.86 11.62
C ILE A 40 0.68 14.36 12.50
N HIS A 41 0.68 15.66 12.80
CA HIS A 41 1.64 16.32 13.68
C HIS A 41 0.95 17.11 14.81
N GLY A 42 -0.38 17.02 14.91
CA GLY A 42 -1.19 17.59 15.99
C GLY A 42 -1.59 19.06 15.80
N LYS A 43 -1.27 19.65 14.64
CA LYS A 43 -1.57 21.06 14.31
C LYS A 43 -2.57 21.19 13.16
N GLU A 44 -2.91 20.08 12.52
CA GLU A 44 -3.75 20.04 11.34
C GLU A 44 -5.20 20.36 11.71
N LYS A 45 -5.85 21.19 10.88
CA LYS A 45 -7.26 21.53 11.03
C LYS A 45 -8.08 20.81 9.97
N ASN A 46 -9.04 20.00 10.42
CA ASN A 46 -9.99 19.26 9.57
C ASN A 46 -9.30 18.40 8.50
N LEU A 47 -8.14 17.81 8.79
CA LEU A 47 -7.36 17.07 7.79
C LEU A 47 -8.17 15.95 7.14
N TYR A 48 -8.88 15.16 7.96
CA TYR A 48 -9.66 14.01 7.48
C TYR A 48 -10.73 14.48 6.48
N GLN A 49 -11.49 15.52 6.84
CA GLN A 49 -12.50 16.10 5.97
C GLN A 49 -11.90 16.62 4.67
N LYS A 50 -10.76 17.34 4.73
CA LYS A 50 -10.10 17.87 3.53
C LYS A 50 -9.66 16.77 2.56
N VAL A 51 -9.13 15.66 3.07
CA VAL A 51 -8.75 14.51 2.24
C VAL A 51 -9.98 13.90 1.56
N VAL A 52 -11.06 13.67 2.33
CA VAL A 52 -12.32 13.14 1.82
C VAL A 52 -12.97 14.07 0.80
N ASP A 53 -12.97 15.38 1.06
CA ASP A 53 -13.53 16.39 0.16
C ASP A 53 -12.79 16.42 -1.17
N LEU A 54 -11.46 16.31 -1.16
CA LEU A 54 -10.66 16.24 -2.40
C LEU A 54 -10.96 14.96 -3.19
N ILE A 55 -11.00 13.81 -2.54
CA ILE A 55 -11.31 12.54 -3.21
C ILE A 55 -12.71 12.59 -3.85
N ASN A 56 -13.69 13.15 -3.14
CA ASN A 56 -15.05 13.33 -3.63
C ASN A 56 -15.14 14.38 -4.76
N LYS A 57 -14.50 15.53 -4.60
CA LYS A 57 -14.46 16.61 -5.60
C LYS A 57 -13.95 16.11 -6.96
N TYR A 58 -12.94 15.23 -6.94
CA TYR A 58 -12.32 14.72 -8.16
C TYR A 58 -12.95 13.41 -8.68
N ASP A 59 -13.87 12.78 -7.94
CA ASP A 59 -14.50 11.49 -8.27
C ASP A 59 -13.46 10.42 -8.64
N ILE A 60 -12.56 10.14 -7.69
CA ILE A 60 -11.38 9.28 -7.89
C ILE A 60 -11.31 8.09 -6.92
N HIS A 61 -12.40 7.69 -6.27
CA HIS A 61 -12.41 6.57 -5.30
C HIS A 61 -11.78 5.28 -5.86
N LYS A 62 -11.90 5.03 -7.18
CA LYS A 62 -11.30 3.86 -7.85
C LYS A 62 -9.78 3.95 -8.05
N PHE A 63 -9.22 5.15 -7.94
CA PHE A 63 -7.81 5.46 -8.19
C PHE A 63 -7.10 5.92 -6.92
N VAL A 64 -7.72 5.76 -5.75
CA VAL A 64 -7.15 6.20 -4.49
C VAL A 64 -7.38 5.15 -3.41
N LYS A 65 -6.37 4.99 -2.56
CA LYS A 65 -6.43 4.29 -1.28
C LYS A 65 -5.82 5.19 -0.24
N VAL A 66 -6.27 5.08 1.00
CA VAL A 66 -5.68 5.83 2.11
C VAL A 66 -5.08 4.87 3.12
N HIS A 67 -3.87 5.12 3.58
CA HIS A 67 -3.31 4.40 4.71
C HIS A 67 -2.66 5.35 5.72
N SER A 68 -2.39 4.87 6.94
CA SER A 68 -1.70 5.67 7.95
C SER A 68 -1.14 4.78 9.06
N LEU A 69 -0.05 5.22 9.69
CA LEU A 69 0.41 4.69 10.98
C LEU A 69 -0.56 5.03 12.14
N SER A 70 -1.48 5.97 11.93
CA SER A 70 -2.52 6.33 12.89
C SER A 70 -3.81 5.57 12.56
N LEU A 71 -4.15 4.57 13.38
CA LEU A 71 -5.43 3.85 13.24
C LEU A 71 -6.62 4.82 13.33
N LYS A 72 -6.54 5.85 14.18
CA LYS A 72 -7.57 6.90 14.25
C LYS A 72 -7.77 7.61 12.92
N THR A 73 -6.69 7.94 12.22
CA THR A 73 -6.76 8.66 10.94
C THR A 73 -7.55 7.87 9.91
N VAL A 74 -7.27 6.57 9.78
CA VAL A 74 -7.93 5.73 8.79
C VAL A 74 -9.39 5.49 9.15
N LEU A 75 -9.72 5.28 10.43
CA LEU A 75 -11.10 5.06 10.86
C LEU A 75 -11.97 6.33 10.77
N GLU A 76 -11.41 7.52 11.02
CA GLU A 76 -12.14 8.77 10.84
C GLU A 76 -12.40 9.06 9.34
N ILE A 77 -11.45 8.72 8.45
CA ILE A 77 -11.65 8.87 7.00
C ILE A 77 -12.71 7.87 6.50
N ASP A 78 -12.63 6.60 6.91
CA ASP A 78 -13.63 5.57 6.58
C ASP A 78 -15.03 5.97 7.06
N LYS A 79 -15.14 6.49 8.28
CA LYS A 79 -16.42 6.98 8.82
C LYS A 79 -17.02 8.13 8.00
N LEU A 80 -16.17 9.02 7.47
CA LEU A 80 -16.62 10.16 6.66
C LEU A 80 -17.04 9.72 5.25
N ASP A 81 -16.36 8.75 4.66
CA ASP A 81 -16.70 8.18 3.36
C ASP A 81 -16.26 6.70 3.23
N PRO A 82 -17.17 5.75 3.51
CA PRO A 82 -16.87 4.30 3.46
C PRO A 82 -16.58 3.74 2.06
N LYS A 83 -16.64 4.58 1.01
CA LYS A 83 -16.25 4.16 -0.35
C LYS A 83 -14.73 4.21 -0.56
N ILE A 84 -14.00 4.92 0.31
CA ILE A 84 -12.55 5.05 0.24
C ILE A 84 -11.94 3.78 0.86
N GLU A 85 -11.19 2.99 0.07
CA GLU A 85 -10.45 1.86 0.62
C GLU A 85 -9.38 2.38 1.61
N VAL A 86 -9.46 1.95 2.87
CA VAL A 86 -8.53 2.35 3.93
C VAL A 86 -7.64 1.21 4.41
N GLY A 87 -6.41 1.52 4.80
CA GLY A 87 -5.48 0.53 5.31
C GLY A 87 -4.65 0.99 6.50
N TYR A 88 -4.38 0.08 7.43
CA TYR A 88 -3.57 0.39 8.60
C TYR A 88 -2.09 0.05 8.34
N THR A 89 -1.24 1.06 8.47
CA THR A 89 0.22 0.91 8.36
C THR A 89 0.78 0.50 9.72
N ILE A 90 1.57 -0.57 9.74
CA ILE A 90 2.14 -1.13 10.97
C ILE A 90 3.65 -1.16 10.85
N PHE A 91 4.30 -0.53 11.84
CA PHE A 91 5.74 -0.56 12.05
C PHE A 91 6.06 -1.47 13.24
N GLY A 92 6.97 -2.42 13.07
CA GLY A 92 7.38 -3.36 14.11
C GLY A 92 6.40 -4.51 14.38
N GLY A 93 6.30 -4.92 15.65
CA GLY A 93 5.57 -6.11 16.08
C GLY A 93 4.06 -6.01 15.84
N VAL A 94 3.47 -7.10 15.40
CA VAL A 94 2.05 -7.18 15.01
C VAL A 94 1.28 -7.99 16.05
N GLY A 95 0.22 -7.38 16.61
CA GLY A 95 -0.76 -8.08 17.45
C GLY A 95 -1.78 -8.87 16.63
N ASP A 96 -2.93 -9.17 17.22
CA ASP A 96 -4.04 -9.73 16.45
C ASP A 96 -4.70 -8.64 15.60
N LEU A 97 -4.59 -8.77 14.28
CA LEU A 97 -5.17 -7.83 13.31
C LEU A 97 -6.61 -8.17 12.92
N SER A 98 -7.14 -9.32 13.35
CA SER A 98 -8.43 -9.83 12.89
C SER A 98 -9.60 -8.89 13.23
N LEU A 99 -9.48 -8.12 14.30
CA LEU A 99 -10.52 -7.22 14.81
C LEU A 99 -10.41 -5.78 14.28
N ILE A 100 -9.36 -5.44 13.53
CA ILE A 100 -9.16 -4.06 13.05
C ILE A 100 -9.96 -3.87 11.74
N PRO A 101 -10.98 -2.98 11.72
CA PRO A 101 -11.89 -2.85 10.59
C PRO A 101 -11.29 -1.95 9.49
N VAL A 102 -10.32 -2.49 8.75
CA VAL A 102 -9.72 -1.85 7.56
C VAL A 102 -9.76 -2.82 6.38
N ASP A 103 -9.66 -2.29 5.16
CA ASP A 103 -9.67 -3.09 3.92
C ASP A 103 -8.33 -3.79 3.66
N PHE A 104 -7.24 -3.18 4.13
CA PHE A 104 -5.89 -3.72 3.97
C PHE A 104 -4.93 -3.32 5.09
N PHE A 105 -3.80 -4.01 5.17
CA PHE A 105 -2.68 -3.65 6.04
C PHE A 105 -1.44 -3.36 5.22
N SER A 106 -0.67 -2.35 5.60
CA SER A 106 0.69 -2.15 5.11
C SER A 106 1.67 -2.54 6.23
N ILE A 107 2.37 -3.67 6.07
CA ILE A 107 3.23 -4.25 7.10
C ILE A 107 4.71 -4.05 6.76
N GLN A 108 5.49 -3.65 7.77
CA GLN A 108 6.94 -3.56 7.63
C GLN A 108 7.55 -4.91 7.22
N GLU A 109 8.47 -4.91 6.26
CA GLU A 109 9.09 -6.12 5.68
C GLU A 109 9.56 -7.10 6.77
N THR A 110 10.30 -6.60 7.76
CA THR A 110 10.88 -7.42 8.85
C THR A 110 9.84 -8.09 9.74
N ALA A 111 8.60 -7.58 9.75
CA ALA A 111 7.47 -8.16 10.47
C ALA A 111 6.68 -9.19 9.64
N MET A 112 6.99 -9.33 8.35
CA MET A 112 6.24 -10.17 7.42
C MET A 112 6.44 -11.67 7.72
N LYS A 113 5.33 -12.39 7.86
CA LYS A 113 5.29 -13.84 8.10
C LYS A 113 4.18 -14.48 7.29
N SER A 114 4.40 -15.68 6.72
CA SER A 114 3.36 -16.40 5.97
C SER A 114 2.08 -16.64 6.79
N SER A 115 2.20 -16.84 8.11
CA SER A 115 1.03 -17.01 8.98
C SER A 115 0.23 -15.71 9.18
N LEU A 116 0.89 -14.55 9.12
CA LEU A 116 0.23 -13.25 9.16
C LEU A 116 -0.58 -13.02 7.89
N VAL A 117 0.04 -13.23 6.72
CA VAL A 117 -0.63 -13.10 5.41
C VAL A 117 -1.90 -13.96 5.37
N LYS A 118 -1.78 -15.24 5.75
CA LYS A 118 -2.94 -16.16 5.83
C LYS A 118 -4.06 -15.65 6.74
N ARG A 119 -3.73 -15.17 7.95
CA ARG A 119 -4.76 -14.66 8.88
C ARG A 119 -5.46 -13.41 8.33
N VAL A 120 -4.72 -12.51 7.69
CA VAL A 120 -5.27 -11.32 7.05
C VAL A 120 -6.23 -11.71 5.93
N HIS A 121 -5.83 -12.63 5.04
CA HIS A 121 -6.69 -13.14 3.97
C HIS A 121 -7.93 -13.89 4.48
N LEU A 122 -7.79 -14.71 5.54
CA LEU A 122 -8.94 -15.37 6.19
C LEU A 122 -9.97 -14.38 6.74
N SER A 123 -9.53 -13.15 7.06
CA SER A 123 -10.43 -12.07 7.47
C SER A 123 -10.97 -11.23 6.30
N GLY A 124 -10.71 -11.63 5.06
CA GLY A 124 -11.19 -10.95 3.85
C GLY A 124 -10.43 -9.66 3.50
N ARG A 125 -9.26 -9.43 4.10
CA ARG A 125 -8.47 -8.20 3.94
C ARG A 125 -7.22 -8.45 3.10
N LYS A 126 -6.65 -7.39 2.53
CA LYS A 126 -5.39 -7.44 1.75
C LYS A 126 -4.18 -7.11 2.62
N ILE A 127 -2.99 -7.52 2.19
CA ILE A 127 -1.72 -7.21 2.87
C ILE A 127 -0.66 -6.71 1.89
N TYR A 128 -0.14 -5.53 2.17
CA TYR A 128 0.97 -4.90 1.45
C TYR A 128 2.23 -4.97 2.30
N ILE A 129 3.39 -5.09 1.65
CA ILE A 129 4.70 -5.04 2.30
C ILE A 129 5.34 -3.66 2.07
N TRP A 130 6.00 -3.10 3.09
CA TRP A 130 6.80 -1.88 2.97
C TRP A 130 8.04 -1.93 3.86
N THR A 131 9.14 -1.25 3.56
CA THR A 131 9.57 -0.87 2.22
C THR A 131 10.50 -1.98 1.74
N LEU A 132 10.16 -2.63 0.62
CA LEU A 132 10.97 -3.73 0.09
C LEU A 132 11.97 -3.19 -0.94
N ASN A 133 13.16 -2.81 -0.49
CA ASN A 133 14.21 -2.28 -1.37
C ASN A 133 15.19 -3.36 -1.86
N GLU A 134 15.28 -4.49 -1.15
CA GLU A 134 16.12 -5.62 -1.54
C GLU A 134 15.25 -6.78 -2.05
N THR A 135 15.52 -7.24 -3.27
CA THR A 135 14.69 -8.23 -3.97
C THR A 135 15.13 -9.68 -3.74
N GLU A 136 16.14 -9.92 -2.91
CA GLU A 136 16.63 -11.27 -2.57
C GLU A 136 15.50 -12.19 -2.08
N ASN A 137 14.58 -11.62 -1.29
CA ASN A 137 13.42 -12.32 -0.74
C ASN A 137 12.12 -12.12 -1.53
N LEU A 138 12.16 -11.47 -2.70
CA LEU A 138 10.96 -11.18 -3.51
C LEU A 138 10.14 -12.44 -3.79
N LYS A 139 10.80 -13.51 -4.26
CA LYS A 139 10.16 -14.81 -4.54
C LYS A 139 9.43 -15.36 -3.31
N LYS A 140 10.06 -15.27 -2.14
CA LYS A 140 9.47 -15.69 -0.87
C LYS A 140 8.21 -14.89 -0.56
N TYR A 141 8.23 -13.56 -0.65
CA TYR A 141 7.06 -12.73 -0.35
C TYR A 141 5.91 -12.95 -1.34
N LEU A 142 6.21 -13.05 -2.63
CA LEU A 142 5.20 -13.36 -3.65
C LEU A 142 4.54 -14.72 -3.40
N PHE A 143 5.31 -15.73 -2.97
CA PHE A 143 4.75 -17.02 -2.57
C PHE A 143 3.98 -17.00 -1.25
N MET A 144 4.27 -16.06 -0.34
CA MET A 144 3.41 -15.84 0.82
C MET A 144 2.02 -15.35 0.40
N GLY A 145 1.90 -14.75 -0.79
CA GLY A 145 0.64 -14.23 -1.33
C GLY A 145 0.39 -12.76 -1.01
N ILE A 146 1.43 -11.95 -0.81
CA ILE A 146 1.22 -10.50 -0.61
C ILE A 146 0.45 -9.86 -1.78
N ASP A 147 -0.37 -8.86 -1.46
CA ASP A 147 -1.27 -8.19 -2.42
C ASP A 147 -0.66 -6.91 -3.01
N GLY A 148 0.45 -6.43 -2.46
CA GLY A 148 1.11 -5.19 -2.89
C GLY A 148 2.49 -5.00 -2.28
N ILE A 149 3.33 -4.24 -2.97
CA ILE A 149 4.71 -3.91 -2.57
C ILE A 149 4.86 -2.39 -2.62
N ILE A 150 5.38 -1.82 -1.54
CA ILE A 150 5.85 -0.43 -1.48
C ILE A 150 7.38 -0.49 -1.48
N THR A 151 8.02 0.22 -2.41
CA THR A 151 9.46 0.16 -2.70
C THR A 151 9.96 1.53 -3.12
N ASP A 152 11.21 1.82 -2.79
CA ASP A 152 11.96 2.94 -3.38
C ASP A 152 12.64 2.51 -4.70
N GLU A 153 12.92 1.21 -4.84
CA GLU A 153 13.66 0.61 -5.96
C GLU A 153 12.75 0.01 -7.05
N LEU A 154 11.87 0.84 -7.66
CA LEU A 154 10.85 0.36 -8.60
C LEU A 154 11.44 -0.35 -9.84
N GLU A 155 12.50 0.19 -10.44
CA GLU A 155 13.12 -0.39 -11.65
C GLU A 155 13.72 -1.77 -11.37
N LEU A 156 14.40 -1.92 -10.23
CA LEU A 156 14.97 -3.20 -9.79
C LEU A 156 13.85 -4.22 -9.53
N LEU A 157 12.81 -3.81 -8.79
CA LEU A 157 11.65 -4.66 -8.51
C LEU A 157 11.00 -5.15 -9.80
N GLU A 158 10.77 -4.26 -10.78
CA GLU A 158 10.18 -4.65 -12.06
C GLU A 158 11.04 -5.67 -12.82
N LYS A 159 12.35 -5.45 -12.87
CA LYS A 159 13.30 -6.36 -13.53
C LYS A 159 13.25 -7.74 -12.89
N ASP A 160 13.25 -7.82 -11.57
CA ASP A 160 13.25 -9.10 -10.85
C ASP A 160 11.89 -9.80 -10.91
N VAL A 161 10.77 -9.07 -10.89
CA VAL A 161 9.45 -9.63 -11.15
C VAL A 161 9.37 -10.20 -12.57
N LYS A 162 9.88 -9.50 -13.58
CA LYS A 162 9.92 -9.98 -14.98
C LYS A 162 10.77 -11.25 -15.10
N LYS A 163 11.96 -11.27 -14.49
CA LYS A 163 12.83 -12.45 -14.46
C LYS A 163 12.15 -13.63 -13.76
N LEU A 164 11.56 -13.42 -12.59
CA LEU A 164 10.87 -14.47 -11.84
C LEU A 164 9.69 -15.05 -12.63
N LYS A 165 8.91 -14.22 -13.32
CA LYS A 165 7.84 -14.70 -14.21
C LYS A 165 8.39 -15.63 -15.30
N GLN A 166 9.49 -15.26 -15.93
CA GLN A 166 10.13 -16.10 -16.96
C GLN A 166 10.66 -17.41 -16.38
N ASP A 167 11.27 -17.37 -15.19
CA ASP A 167 11.75 -18.56 -14.49
C ASP A 167 10.60 -19.51 -14.16
N LEU A 168 9.44 -18.99 -13.73
CA LEU A 168 8.25 -19.79 -13.44
C LEU A 168 7.58 -20.38 -14.69
N ILE A 169 7.68 -19.71 -15.85
CA ILE A 169 7.24 -20.27 -17.13
C ILE A 169 8.14 -21.45 -17.53
N ASN A 170 9.45 -21.30 -17.36
CA ASN A 170 10.44 -22.31 -17.77
C ASN A 170 10.51 -23.51 -16.79
N LYS A 171 10.32 -23.24 -15.49
CA LYS A 171 10.36 -24.21 -14.40
C LYS A 171 9.15 -23.99 -13.48
N PRO A 172 7.97 -24.49 -13.88
CA PRO A 172 6.76 -24.30 -13.11
C PRO A 172 6.92 -24.86 -11.70
N GLN A 173 6.46 -24.09 -10.72
CA GLN A 173 6.34 -24.51 -9.35
C GLN A 173 4.89 -24.87 -9.08
N TYR A 174 4.66 -26.10 -8.62
CA TYR A 174 3.33 -26.61 -8.35
C TYR A 174 3.01 -26.47 -6.87
N TYR A 175 1.74 -26.27 -6.56
CA TYR A 175 1.23 -26.34 -5.20
C TYR A 175 -0.16 -26.97 -5.21
N ILE A 176 -0.52 -27.59 -4.09
CA ILE A 176 -1.89 -28.01 -3.82
C ILE A 176 -2.52 -26.93 -2.94
N ASP A 177 -3.68 -26.42 -3.33
CA ASP A 177 -4.50 -25.54 -2.49
C ASP A 177 -5.52 -26.38 -1.72
N PHE A 178 -5.45 -26.34 -0.40
CA PHE A 178 -6.40 -27.01 0.48
C PHE A 178 -6.91 -26.01 1.52
N PHE A 179 -8.21 -25.67 1.47
CA PHE A 179 -8.81 -24.65 2.35
C PHE A 179 -8.08 -23.28 2.33
N GLY A 180 -7.56 -22.84 1.18
CA GLY A 180 -6.78 -21.61 1.06
C GLY A 180 -5.33 -21.74 1.52
N ILE A 181 -4.88 -22.97 1.82
CA ILE A 181 -3.50 -23.27 2.19
C ILE A 181 -2.77 -23.83 0.97
N LYS A 182 -1.80 -23.07 0.46
CA LYS A 182 -0.88 -23.51 -0.59
C LYS A 182 0.25 -24.35 -0.01
N LEU A 183 0.30 -25.62 -0.38
CA LEU A 183 1.39 -26.56 -0.08
C LEU A 183 2.23 -26.76 -1.34
N PHE A 184 3.46 -26.25 -1.33
CA PHE A 184 4.36 -26.36 -2.48
C PHE A 184 4.83 -27.80 -2.68
N ILE A 185 4.78 -28.25 -3.92
CA ILE A 185 5.35 -29.52 -4.37
C ILE A 185 6.76 -29.21 -4.87
N PRO A 186 7.82 -29.72 -4.21
CA PRO A 186 9.18 -29.53 -4.70
C PRO A 186 9.30 -30.08 -6.12
N SER A 187 9.79 -29.25 -7.05
CA SER A 187 10.18 -29.70 -8.38
C SER A 187 11.41 -30.60 -8.26
N THR A 188 11.30 -31.87 -8.67
CA THR A 188 12.43 -32.79 -8.88
C THR A 188 13.33 -32.33 -10.02
#